data_AF-A0A493T1M6-F1
#
_entry.id   AF-A0A493T1M6-F1
#
_cell.length_a   1.000
_cell.length_b   1.000
_cell.length_c   1.000
_cell.angle_alpha   90.00
_cell.angle_beta   90.00
_cell.angle_gamma   90.00
#
_symmetry.space_group_name_H-M   'P 1'
#
loop_
_entity.id
_entity.type
_entity.pdbx_description
1 polymer ?
#
loop_
_entity_poly.entity_id
_entity_poly.type
_entity_poly.pdbx_seq_one_letter_code
_entity_poly.pdbx_strand_id
1 'polypeptide(L)'
;MPRGSGKRKISGGGEAAKRREKEEEEEEEEEEEAGGGLEAALRAARRAAAPSVREFRYNKKRVRLVSRGPELREDAKCILYWMSRDQRVQDNWAFLYAQRLALKQELPLRVCFCLVPKFLGATIRHYGF
;
A
#
# COMPACT_ATOMS: atom_id res chain seq x y z
N MET A 1 10.57 9.08 -55.28
CA MET A 1 9.20 9.10 -54.73
C MET A 1 9.27 8.77 -53.23
N PRO A 2 9.18 9.74 -52.30
CA PRO A 2 9.15 9.46 -50.87
C PRO A 2 7.70 9.29 -50.38
N ARG A 3 7.43 8.31 -49.51
CA ARG A 3 6.14 8.17 -48.79
C ARG A 3 6.29 8.73 -47.38
N GLY A 4 5.48 9.72 -47.04
CA GLY A 4 5.52 10.42 -45.76
C GLY A 4 5.10 9.52 -44.58
N SER A 5 5.91 9.53 -43.51
CA SER A 5 5.55 8.94 -42.22
C SER A 5 4.85 10.00 -41.35
N GLY A 6 3.53 9.92 -41.26
CA GLY A 6 2.74 10.74 -40.34
C GLY A 6 3.04 10.38 -38.89
N LYS A 7 3.48 11.37 -38.10
CA LYS A 7 3.58 11.27 -36.63
C LYS A 7 2.17 11.16 -36.05
N ARG A 8 1.78 10.00 -35.52
CA ARG A 8 0.61 9.87 -34.64
C ARG A 8 1.01 10.35 -33.24
N LYS A 9 0.50 11.51 -32.82
CA LYS A 9 0.51 11.95 -31.42
C LYS A 9 -0.39 11.02 -30.61
N ILE A 10 0.17 10.34 -29.60
CA ILE A 10 -0.61 9.68 -28.54
C ILE A 10 -0.88 10.77 -27.50
N SER A 11 -1.97 11.51 -27.68
CA SER A 11 -2.53 12.41 -26.67
C SER A 11 -3.77 11.74 -26.09
N GLY A 12 -3.63 11.10 -24.93
CA GLY A 12 -4.75 10.40 -24.28
C GLY A 12 -4.50 9.91 -22.86
N GLY A 13 -3.25 9.87 -22.39
CA GLY A 13 -2.94 9.38 -21.04
C GLY A 13 -3.32 10.34 -19.90
N GLY A 14 -3.32 11.66 -20.15
CA GLY A 14 -3.56 12.67 -19.10
C GLY A 14 -5.01 12.81 -18.68
N GLU A 15 -5.96 12.54 -19.59
CA GLU A 15 -7.39 12.69 -19.33
C GLU A 15 -7.95 11.53 -18.50
N ALA A 16 -7.41 10.32 -18.71
CA ALA A 16 -7.75 9.14 -17.92
C ALA A 16 -7.18 9.20 -16.49
N ALA A 17 -5.97 9.76 -16.33
CA ALA A 17 -5.38 9.98 -15.00
C ALA A 17 -6.17 11.04 -14.21
N LYS A 18 -6.52 12.16 -14.87
CA LYS A 18 -7.31 13.23 -14.26
C LYS A 18 -8.74 12.80 -13.91
N ARG A 19 -9.34 11.90 -14.69
CA ARG A 19 -10.64 11.30 -14.34
C ARG A 19 -10.55 10.41 -13.11
N ARG A 20 -9.50 9.58 -13.00
CA ARG A 20 -9.26 8.75 -11.81
C ARG A 20 -9.00 9.58 -10.57
N GLU A 21 -8.19 10.62 -10.66
CA GLU A 21 -7.94 11.53 -9.53
C GLU A 21 -9.23 12.21 -9.07
N LYS A 22 -10.09 12.63 -10.01
CA LYS A 22 -11.38 13.24 -9.70
C LYS A 22 -12.39 12.25 -9.12
N GLU A 23 -12.41 11.01 -9.62
CA GLU A 23 -13.24 9.92 -9.11
C GLU A 23 -12.78 9.50 -7.70
N GLU A 24 -11.46 9.44 -7.45
CA GLU A 24 -10.89 9.20 -6.12
C GLU A 24 -11.20 10.35 -5.14
N GLU A 25 -11.13 11.61 -5.58
CA GLU A 25 -11.52 12.78 -4.76
C GLU A 25 -13.03 12.79 -4.45
N GLU A 26 -13.90 12.49 -5.42
CA GLU A 26 -15.36 12.45 -5.23
C GLU A 26 -15.78 11.28 -4.32
N GLU A 27 -15.15 10.10 -4.46
CA GLU A 27 -15.35 8.97 -3.53
C GLU A 27 -14.84 9.29 -2.12
N GLU A 28 -13.73 10.01 -1.98
CA GLU A 28 -13.21 10.46 -0.68
C GLU A 28 -14.16 11.44 0.03
N GLU A 29 -14.77 12.37 -0.72
CA GLU A 29 -15.75 13.34 -0.22
C GLU A 29 -17.07 12.66 0.20
N GLU A 30 -17.62 11.75 -0.61
CA GLU A 30 -18.84 10.99 -0.27
C GLU A 30 -18.64 10.08 0.95
N GLU A 31 -17.47 9.45 1.09
CA GLU A 31 -17.16 8.66 2.29
C GLU A 31 -16.96 9.53 3.54
N GLU A 32 -16.52 10.79 3.41
CA GLU A 32 -16.42 11.72 4.56
C GLU A 32 -17.79 12.14 5.09
N GLU A 33 -18.81 12.27 4.23
CA GLU A 33 -20.18 12.56 4.67
C GLU A 33 -20.92 11.33 5.25
N ALA A 34 -20.61 10.12 4.77
CA ALA A 34 -21.31 8.90 5.20
C ALA A 34 -20.80 8.32 6.53
N GLY A 35 -19.55 8.60 6.91
CA GLY A 35 -18.93 8.13 8.14
C GLY A 35 -19.31 9.00 9.35
N GLY A 36 -20.07 8.46 10.30
CA GLY A 36 -20.38 9.14 11.56
C GLY A 36 -19.11 9.70 12.25
N GLY A 37 -19.27 10.68 13.15
CA GLY A 37 -18.17 11.56 13.60
C GLY A 37 -16.87 10.91 14.08
N LEU A 38 -16.88 9.66 14.57
CA LEU A 38 -15.65 8.94 14.94
C LEU A 38 -14.80 8.54 13.73
N GLU A 39 -15.42 8.04 12.66
CA GLU A 39 -14.70 7.58 11.46
C GLU A 39 -14.03 8.77 10.75
N ALA A 40 -14.79 9.84 10.54
CA ALA A 40 -14.29 11.10 10.00
C ALA A 40 -13.14 11.66 10.85
N ALA A 41 -13.29 11.66 12.19
CA ALA A 41 -12.22 12.10 13.09
C ALA A 41 -10.95 11.24 12.98
N LEU A 42 -11.08 9.93 12.83
CA LEU A 42 -9.94 9.03 12.64
C LEU A 42 -9.26 9.25 11.28
N ARG A 43 -10.02 9.46 10.20
CA ARG A 43 -9.47 9.78 8.87
C ARG A 43 -8.70 11.10 8.89
N ALA A 44 -9.28 12.14 9.48
CA ALA A 44 -8.62 13.43 9.66
C ALA A 44 -7.33 13.30 10.49
N ALA A 45 -7.37 12.55 11.60
CA ALA A 45 -6.18 12.30 12.42
C ALA A 45 -5.07 11.56 11.67
N ARG A 46 -5.42 10.60 10.80
CA ARG A 46 -4.46 9.88 9.94
C ARG A 46 -3.83 10.81 8.90
N ARG A 47 -4.61 11.62 8.19
CA ARG A 47 -4.10 12.61 7.22
C ARG A 47 -3.20 13.65 7.90
N ALA A 48 -3.55 14.08 9.11
CA ALA A 48 -2.74 15.01 9.89
C ALA A 48 -1.41 14.41 10.39
N ALA A 49 -1.31 13.08 10.52
CA ALA A 49 -0.11 12.43 11.05
C ALA A 49 1.09 12.53 10.09
N ALA A 50 0.88 12.33 8.79
CA ALA A 50 1.84 12.60 7.72
C ALA A 50 1.16 12.46 6.33
N PRO A 51 1.57 13.25 5.32
CA PRO A 51 1.06 13.10 3.95
C PRO A 51 1.59 11.83 3.27
N SER A 52 2.75 11.31 3.70
CA SER A 52 3.34 10.09 3.16
C SER A 52 4.11 9.31 4.23
N VAL A 53 4.20 7.99 4.05
CA VAL A 53 4.99 7.10 4.91
C VAL A 53 6.50 7.41 4.86
N ARG A 54 6.96 8.11 3.82
CA ARG A 54 8.35 8.62 3.73
C ARG A 54 8.62 9.67 4.82
N GLU A 55 7.65 10.54 5.05
CA GLU A 55 7.72 11.69 5.97
C GLU A 55 7.28 11.32 7.39
N PHE A 56 6.51 10.25 7.54
CA PHE A 56 6.09 9.74 8.83
C PHE A 56 7.28 9.43 9.77
N ARG A 57 7.20 9.89 11.02
CA ARG A 57 8.23 9.65 12.06
C ARG A 57 8.19 8.19 12.54
N TYR A 58 8.91 7.33 11.84
CA TYR A 58 8.97 5.90 12.14
C TYR A 58 10.02 5.54 13.20
N ASN A 59 9.61 4.77 14.23
CA ASN A 59 10.54 4.24 15.23
C ASN A 59 11.28 3.00 14.72
N LYS A 60 12.55 3.15 14.34
CA LYS A 60 13.41 2.06 13.84
C LYS A 60 13.58 0.89 14.83
N LYS A 61 13.37 1.10 16.13
CA LYS A 61 13.42 0.03 17.16
C LYS A 61 12.30 -1.01 17.00
N ARG A 62 11.28 -0.73 16.18
CA ARG A 62 10.21 -1.68 15.85
C ARG A 62 10.63 -2.75 14.83
N VAL A 63 11.80 -2.59 14.20
CA VAL A 63 12.28 -3.50 13.16
C VAL A 63 13.49 -4.26 13.66
N ARG A 64 13.52 -5.56 13.36
CA ARG A 64 14.66 -6.43 13.60
C ARG A 64 14.99 -7.16 12.31
N LEU A 65 16.25 -7.09 11.89
CA LEU A 65 16.76 -7.90 10.78
C LEU A 65 16.88 -9.37 11.25
N VAL A 66 16.24 -10.28 10.52
CA VAL A 66 16.20 -11.71 10.88
C VAL A 66 17.29 -12.50 10.14
N SER A 67 17.54 -12.19 8.87
CA SER A 67 18.51 -12.87 8.01
C SER A 67 19.83 -12.09 7.90
N ARG A 68 20.97 -12.80 7.77
CA ARG A 68 22.28 -12.20 7.52
C ARG A 68 22.39 -11.78 6.05
N GLY A 69 21.98 -10.56 5.75
CA GLY A 69 22.05 -9.97 4.40
C GLY A 69 21.11 -8.77 4.30
N PRO A 70 21.60 -7.54 4.48
CA PRO A 70 20.79 -6.33 4.34
C PRO A 70 20.62 -5.89 2.89
N GLU A 71 21.45 -6.40 1.96
CA GLU A 71 21.38 -6.01 0.55
C GLU A 71 20.15 -6.62 -0.13
N LEU A 72 19.33 -5.73 -0.67
CA LEU A 72 18.36 -6.07 -1.70
C LEU A 72 19.13 -6.60 -2.91
N ARG A 73 18.72 -7.76 -3.43
CA ARG A 73 19.32 -8.31 -4.65
C ARG A 73 19.06 -7.36 -5.83
N GLU A 74 20.02 -7.25 -6.74
CA GLU A 74 19.91 -6.40 -7.93
C GLU A 74 18.72 -6.79 -8.84
N ASP A 75 18.33 -8.07 -8.83
CA ASP A 75 17.21 -8.63 -9.59
C ASP A 75 15.87 -8.61 -8.83
N ALA A 76 15.80 -7.93 -7.68
CA ALA A 76 14.58 -7.88 -6.89
C ALA A 76 13.44 -7.18 -7.64
N LYS A 77 12.28 -7.83 -7.70
CA LYS A 77 11.11 -7.36 -8.47
C LYS A 77 10.05 -6.66 -7.62
N CYS A 78 10.06 -6.88 -6.31
CA CYS A 78 9.07 -6.32 -5.39
C CYS A 78 9.57 -6.42 -3.94
N ILE A 79 8.95 -5.63 -3.06
CA ILE A 79 8.98 -5.85 -1.62
C ILE A 79 7.75 -6.67 -1.25
N LEU A 80 7.94 -7.77 -0.51
CA LEU A 80 6.85 -8.62 -0.05
C LEU A 80 6.60 -8.40 1.45
N TYR A 81 5.40 -7.95 1.80
CA TYR A 81 4.90 -8.00 3.16
C TYR A 81 4.17 -9.34 3.39
N TRP A 82 4.82 -10.25 4.11
CA TRP A 82 4.18 -11.48 4.57
C TRP A 82 3.31 -11.18 5.80
N MET A 83 2.02 -11.04 5.55
CA MET A 83 1.01 -10.81 6.58
C MET A 83 0.70 -12.14 7.27
N SER A 84 0.71 -12.12 8.60
CA SER A 84 0.38 -13.29 9.43
C SER A 84 -0.50 -12.88 10.62
N ARG A 85 0.09 -12.15 11.59
CA ARG A 85 -0.61 -11.74 12.82
C ARG A 85 -1.51 -10.51 12.63
N ASP A 86 -0.96 -9.44 12.04
CA ASP A 86 -1.66 -8.16 11.91
C ASP A 86 -2.40 -8.09 10.57
N GLN A 87 -3.60 -8.69 10.53
CA GLN A 87 -4.47 -8.77 9.35
C GLN A 87 -5.29 -7.48 9.14
N ARG A 88 -4.59 -6.35 9.01
CA ARG A 88 -5.18 -5.03 8.72
C ARG A 88 -4.22 -4.19 7.89
N VAL A 89 -4.77 -3.28 7.10
CA VAL A 89 -3.98 -2.32 6.29
C VAL A 89 -3.69 -1.07 7.09
N GLN A 90 -4.73 -0.42 7.61
CA GLN A 90 -4.60 0.80 8.42
C GLN A 90 -3.93 0.50 9.76
N ASP A 91 -3.13 1.45 10.25
CA ASP A 91 -2.47 1.41 11.56
C ASP A 91 -1.65 0.12 11.80
N ASN A 92 -0.98 -0.36 10.74
CA ASN A 92 -0.13 -1.53 10.76
C ASN A 92 1.35 -1.13 10.59
N TRP A 93 2.11 -1.20 11.69
CA TRP A 93 3.54 -0.83 11.70
C TRP A 93 4.41 -1.64 10.74
N ALA A 94 4.09 -2.92 10.53
CA ALA A 94 4.84 -3.77 9.61
C ALA A 94 4.54 -3.41 8.16
N PHE A 95 3.27 -3.13 7.86
CA PHE A 95 2.84 -2.66 6.54
C PHE A 95 3.45 -1.30 6.19
N LEU A 96 3.39 -0.33 7.11
CA LEU A 96 4.01 0.99 6.95
C LEU A 96 5.52 0.86 6.67
N TYR A 97 6.21 -0.02 7.40
CA TYR A 97 7.63 -0.26 7.14
C TYR A 97 7.89 -0.86 5.76
N ALA A 98 7.08 -1.84 5.34
CA ALA A 98 7.18 -2.46 4.03
C ALA A 98 6.94 -1.45 2.89
N GLN A 99 5.92 -0.59 3.02
CA GLN A 99 5.67 0.50 2.07
C GLN A 99 6.82 1.51 2.04
N ARG A 100 7.37 1.88 3.21
CA ARG A 100 8.55 2.75 3.28
C ARG A 100 9.74 2.14 2.53
N LEU A 101 9.95 0.83 2.66
CA LEU A 101 11.01 0.12 1.97
C LEU A 101 10.77 0.05 0.46
N ALA A 102 9.53 -0.24 0.05
CA ALA A 102 9.12 -0.27 -1.36
C ALA A 102 9.36 1.08 -2.05
N LEU A 103 8.92 2.18 -1.42
CA LEU A 103 9.14 3.54 -1.91
C LEU A 103 10.63 3.94 -1.91
N LYS A 104 11.42 3.45 -0.95
CA LYS A 104 12.87 3.72 -0.90
C LYS A 104 13.61 3.02 -2.05
N GLN A 105 13.17 1.83 -2.43
CA GLN A 105 13.81 0.98 -3.44
C GLN A 105 13.16 1.12 -4.83
N GLU A 106 12.13 1.95 -4.97
CA GLU A 106 11.36 2.13 -6.21
C GLU A 106 10.81 0.80 -6.76
N LEU A 107 10.42 -0.09 -5.84
CA LEU A 107 9.83 -1.39 -6.15
C LEU A 107 8.36 -1.45 -5.75
N PRO A 108 7.53 -2.23 -6.47
CA PRO A 108 6.14 -2.45 -6.06
C PRO A 108 6.09 -3.19 -4.72
N LEU A 109 5.12 -2.82 -3.88
CA LEU A 109 4.77 -3.54 -2.66
C LEU A 109 3.74 -4.63 -2.99
N ARG A 110 3.98 -5.85 -2.54
CA ARG A 110 3.03 -6.96 -2.60
C ARG A 110 2.75 -7.49 -1.21
N VAL A 111 1.51 -7.92 -0.97
CA VAL A 111 1.09 -8.54 0.29
C VAL A 111 0.84 -10.02 0.03
N CYS A 112 1.31 -10.87 0.92
CA CYS A 112 1.03 -12.30 0.89
C CYS A 112 0.51 -12.76 2.25
N PHE A 113 -0.54 -13.56 2.23
CA PHE A 113 -1.04 -14.28 3.39
C PHE A 113 -1.07 -15.77 3.08
N CYS A 114 -0.53 -16.59 3.98
CA CYS A 114 -0.46 -18.04 3.80
C CYS A 114 -1.43 -18.72 4.77
N LEU A 115 -2.58 -19.17 4.25
CA LEU A 115 -3.54 -19.92 5.06
C LEU A 115 -3.02 -21.34 5.29
N VAL A 116 -2.76 -21.70 6.53
CA VAL A 116 -2.32 -23.04 6.91
C VAL A 116 -3.51 -23.94 7.20
N PRO A 117 -3.49 -25.24 6.82
CA PRO A 117 -4.63 -26.14 6.99
C PRO A 117 -4.92 -26.47 8.46
N LYS A 118 -3.92 -26.36 9.34
CA LYS A 118 -4.05 -26.53 10.78
C LYS A 118 -3.16 -25.52 11.49
N PHE A 119 -3.69 -24.86 12.51
CA PHE A 119 -2.95 -23.88 13.31
C PHE A 119 -3.28 -24.05 14.78
N LEU A 120 -2.35 -24.61 15.58
CA LEU A 120 -2.43 -24.68 17.05
C LEU A 120 -3.82 -25.02 17.64
N GLY A 121 -4.53 -26.00 17.07
CA GLY A 121 -5.85 -26.40 17.56
C GLY A 121 -7.00 -25.44 17.24
N ALA A 122 -6.81 -24.49 16.32
CA ALA A 122 -7.85 -23.55 15.89
C ALA A 122 -9.05 -24.28 15.29
N THR A 123 -10.23 -24.03 15.87
CA THR A 123 -11.52 -24.52 15.38
C THR A 123 -11.96 -23.84 14.07
N ILE A 124 -12.93 -24.43 13.37
CA ILE A 124 -13.54 -23.87 12.16
C ILE A 124 -14.07 -22.43 12.36
N ARG A 125 -14.51 -22.08 13.57
CA ARG A 125 -14.97 -20.73 13.90
C ARG A 125 -13.85 -19.69 13.86
N HIS A 126 -12.63 -20.07 14.23
CA HIS A 126 -11.47 -19.17 14.13
C HIS A 126 -11.01 -19.00 12.69
N TYR A 127 -11.21 -20.00 11.85
CA TYR A 127 -10.90 -19.93 10.41
C TYR A 127 -11.96 -19.19 9.61
N GLY A 128 -13.22 -19.20 10.08
CA GLY A 128 -14.34 -18.53 9.43
C GLY A 128 -14.52 -17.06 9.82
N PHE A 129 -13.91 -16.62 10.92
CA PHE A 129 -13.81 -15.20 11.28
C PHE A 129 -12.64 -14.56 10.55
#